data_AF-A0A1V5ZZ47-F1
#
_entry.id   AF-A0A1V5ZZ47-F1
#
_cell.length_a   1.000
_cell.length_b   1.000
_cell.length_c   1.000
_cell.angle_alpha   90.00
_cell.angle_beta   90.00
_cell.angle_gamma   90.00
#
_symmetry.space_group_name_H-M   'P 1'
#
loop_
_entity.id
_entity.type
_entity.pdbx_description
1 polymer ?
#
loop_
_entity_poly.entity_id
_entity_poly.type
_entity_poly.pdbx_seq_one_letter_code
_entity_poly.pdbx_strand_id
1 'polypeptide(L)'
;MSQGVFVTKYKCTICGYVYDEAIGDPDSGIAPGTKWEDIDDDWSCPLCGASKCDFVLIDDTLSKPVKASASSVSVVEFDGENGNDPVVRQLAEAIAESERIVAEDLLRESGYILPQGNNIKEILEGFLKHNKSEDFPVDGVKILLDKLFQKSVSKKENIKMIKYRCTVCGYIHEGEMGPDFKCPMCKQPASVFVAIEENKDKGENPYSGTKTEKNLMEAFAGESMARNKYTYFAEVAQREGYDQLSEIFLKTARNEQQHARLWYEELGNIGDTALNLKHAAEGENYEWTDMYDRFAKEAEEEGFKALAEKFRKVAAIEKAHEERYLALLKNVEMQKVFEKSEEIMWECRICGHLVIGKKAPAVCPVCKYSQSFFEVRCENY
;
A
#
# COMPACT_ATOMS: atom_id res chain seq x y z
N MET A 1 5.44 -41.93 15.72
CA MET A 1 4.93 -40.62 16.16
C MET A 1 6.00 -39.59 15.87
N SER A 2 5.96 -38.92 14.71
CA SER A 2 6.84 -37.79 14.40
C SER A 2 6.01 -36.52 14.58
N GLN A 3 6.22 -35.83 15.70
CA GLN A 3 5.68 -34.49 15.88
C GLN A 3 6.34 -33.58 14.84
N GLY A 4 5.55 -33.02 13.93
CA GLY A 4 6.02 -31.97 13.01
C GLY A 4 6.40 -30.75 13.85
N VAL A 5 7.67 -30.35 13.77
CA VAL A 5 8.15 -29.13 14.40
C VAL A 5 7.57 -27.97 13.61
N PHE A 6 6.66 -27.20 14.21
CA PHE A 6 6.25 -25.91 13.67
C PHE A 6 7.47 -24.99 13.72
N VAL A 7 7.87 -24.46 12.58
CA VAL A 7 9.05 -23.59 12.47
C VAL A 7 8.56 -22.16 12.28
N THR A 8 8.97 -21.28 13.18
CA THR A 8 8.58 -19.87 13.16
C THR A 8 9.32 -19.14 12.04
N LYS A 9 8.60 -18.30 11.28
CA LYS A 9 9.17 -17.50 10.20
C LYS A 9 8.79 -16.04 10.33
N TYR A 10 9.69 -15.15 9.91
CA TYR A 10 9.51 -13.70 9.98
C TYR A 10 9.77 -13.09 8.62
N LYS A 11 8.90 -12.17 8.17
CA LYS A 11 9.02 -11.50 6.87
C LYS A 11 9.40 -10.04 7.04
N CYS A 12 10.47 -9.61 6.39
CA CYS A 12 10.84 -8.21 6.26
C CYS A 12 9.76 -7.45 5.49
N THR A 13 9.18 -6.42 6.09
CA THR A 13 8.20 -5.50 5.49
C THR A 13 8.85 -4.49 4.54
N ILE A 14 10.19 -4.42 4.49
CA ILE A 14 10.91 -3.55 3.55
C ILE A 14 11.16 -4.20 2.20
N CYS A 15 11.62 -5.45 2.17
CA CYS A 15 12.00 -6.15 0.93
C CYS A 15 11.41 -7.55 0.78
N GLY A 16 10.62 -8.01 1.74
CA GLY A 16 10.00 -9.35 1.70
C GLY A 16 10.91 -10.52 2.05
N TYR A 17 12.19 -10.30 2.41
CA TYR A 17 13.08 -11.37 2.90
C TYR A 17 12.43 -12.14 4.05
N VAL A 18 12.47 -13.47 3.99
CA VAL A 18 11.92 -14.34 5.05
C VAL A 18 13.07 -14.93 5.84
N TYR A 19 13.16 -14.59 7.12
CA TYR A 19 13.98 -15.30 8.08
C TYR A 19 13.23 -16.54 8.56
N ASP A 20 13.88 -17.70 8.42
CA ASP A 20 13.36 -19.00 8.85
C ASP A 20 14.24 -19.52 9.99
N GLU A 21 13.68 -19.69 11.19
CA GLU A 21 14.45 -20.12 12.36
C GLU A 21 15.17 -21.46 12.14
N ALA A 22 14.63 -22.37 11.30
CA ALA A 22 15.32 -23.64 11.00
C ALA A 22 16.56 -23.44 10.12
N ILE A 23 16.61 -22.37 9.33
CA ILE A 23 17.69 -22.09 8.38
C ILE A 23 18.71 -21.13 8.98
N GLY A 24 18.26 -20.16 9.78
CA GLY A 24 19.09 -19.06 10.26
C GLY A 24 19.50 -18.12 9.12
N ASP A 25 20.60 -17.39 9.31
CA ASP A 25 21.26 -16.58 8.29
C ASP A 25 22.80 -16.77 8.36
N PRO A 26 23.31 -17.91 7.87
CA PRO A 26 24.72 -18.27 8.04
C PRO A 26 25.70 -17.29 7.39
N ASP A 27 25.28 -16.63 6.31
CA ASP A 27 26.10 -15.64 5.59
C ASP A 27 26.34 -14.38 6.44
N SER A 28 25.41 -14.05 7.33
CA SER A 28 25.54 -12.97 8.33
C SER A 28 25.98 -13.49 9.71
N GLY A 29 26.36 -14.76 9.82
CA GLY A 29 26.86 -15.36 11.06
C GLY A 29 25.79 -15.94 12.00
N ILE A 30 24.53 -16.01 11.58
CA ILE A 30 23.44 -16.58 12.38
C ILE A 30 23.28 -18.07 12.04
N ALA A 31 23.55 -18.94 13.01
CA ALA A 31 23.47 -20.38 12.81
C ALA A 31 22.01 -20.85 12.58
N PRO A 32 21.80 -21.95 11.82
CA PRO A 32 20.51 -22.62 11.74
C PRO A 32 19.98 -23.03 13.11
N GLY A 33 18.68 -22.82 13.35
CA GLY A 33 18.03 -23.09 14.64
C GLY A 33 18.03 -21.91 15.61
N THR A 34 18.68 -20.79 15.27
CA THR A 34 18.64 -19.56 16.09
C THR A 34 17.22 -18.99 16.06
N LYS A 35 16.59 -18.84 17.22
CA LYS A 35 15.26 -18.25 17.30
C LYS A 35 15.33 -16.76 17.01
N TRP A 36 14.24 -16.18 16.52
CA TRP A 36 14.13 -14.75 16.26
C TRP A 36 14.44 -13.88 17.49
N GLU A 37 14.02 -14.35 18.66
CA GLU A 37 14.30 -13.71 19.95
C GLU A 37 15.80 -13.72 20.30
N ASP A 38 16.56 -14.68 19.77
CA ASP A 38 17.98 -14.90 20.04
C ASP A 38 18.91 -14.24 19.00
N ILE A 39 18.37 -13.60 17.96
CA ILE A 39 19.14 -12.82 16.98
C ILE A 39 19.55 -11.49 17.61
N ASP A 40 20.81 -11.09 17.50
CA ASP A 40 21.28 -9.77 17.95
C ASP A 40 20.58 -8.63 17.19
N ASP A 41 20.33 -7.52 17.88
CA ASP A 41 19.54 -6.41 17.32
C ASP A 41 20.29 -5.55 16.29
N ASP A 42 21.62 -5.72 16.18
CA ASP A 42 22.43 -5.14 15.12
C ASP A 42 22.36 -5.92 13.80
N TRP A 43 21.77 -7.13 13.82
CA TRP A 43 21.50 -7.88 12.61
C TRP A 43 20.53 -7.12 11.72
N SER A 44 20.95 -6.97 10.47
CA SER A 44 20.20 -6.25 9.44
C SER A 44 19.81 -7.22 8.34
N CYS A 45 18.64 -7.01 7.75
CA CYS A 45 18.16 -7.78 6.61
C CYS A 45 19.23 -7.84 5.52
N PRO A 46 19.70 -9.03 5.11
CA PRO A 46 20.82 -9.17 4.18
C PRO A 46 20.50 -8.65 2.77
N LEU A 47 19.22 -8.47 2.44
CA LEU A 47 18.80 -7.96 1.13
C LEU A 47 18.73 -6.44 1.04
N CYS A 48 18.32 -5.74 2.10
CA CYS A 48 18.02 -4.31 2.03
C CYS A 48 18.56 -3.48 3.19
N GLY A 49 19.21 -4.10 4.17
CA GLY A 49 19.70 -3.42 5.37
C GLY A 49 18.60 -2.96 6.32
N ALA A 50 17.34 -3.36 6.08
CA ALA A 50 16.25 -3.11 7.02
C ALA A 50 16.54 -3.73 8.37
N SER A 51 16.15 -3.05 9.43
CA SER A 51 16.39 -3.53 10.77
C SER A 51 15.44 -4.67 11.12
N LYS A 52 15.77 -5.41 12.19
CA LYS A 52 14.93 -6.49 12.72
C LYS A 52 13.49 -6.05 13.01
N CYS A 53 13.23 -4.79 13.40
CA CYS A 53 11.86 -4.33 13.68
C CYS A 53 10.99 -4.12 12.45
N ASP A 54 11.60 -4.11 11.27
CA ASP A 54 10.84 -4.11 10.04
C ASP A 54 10.32 -5.52 9.69
N PHE A 55 10.48 -6.53 10.54
CA PHE A 55 9.95 -7.87 10.29
C PHE A 55 8.66 -8.15 11.05
N VAL A 56 7.77 -8.88 10.41
CA VAL A 56 6.51 -9.35 10.99
C VAL A 56 6.48 -10.88 11.03
N LEU A 57 5.93 -11.44 12.11
CA LEU A 57 5.71 -12.88 12.25
C LEU A 57 4.76 -13.38 11.15
N ILE A 58 5.14 -14.45 10.48
CA ILE A 58 4.26 -15.19 9.57
C ILE A 58 3.46 -16.18 10.42
N ASP A 59 2.21 -15.83 10.75
CA ASP A 59 1.31 -16.70 11.51
C ASP A 59 0.55 -17.65 10.58
N ASP A 60 1.00 -18.90 10.50
CA ASP A 60 0.36 -19.96 9.72
C ASP A 60 -0.97 -20.48 10.32
N THR A 61 -1.42 -19.96 11.48
CA THR A 61 -2.65 -20.45 12.14
C THR A 61 -3.96 -19.97 11.49
N LEU A 62 -3.91 -19.08 10.50
CA LEU A 62 -5.09 -18.62 9.76
C LEU A 62 -5.55 -19.54 8.62
N SER A 63 -4.90 -20.70 8.43
CA SER A 63 -5.29 -21.73 7.47
C SER A 63 -6.36 -22.72 7.99
N LYS A 64 -7.33 -22.27 8.81
CA LYS A 64 -8.47 -23.14 9.17
C LYS A 64 -9.53 -23.12 8.05
N PRO A 65 -9.86 -24.27 7.44
CA PRO A 65 -10.88 -24.31 6.41
C PRO A 65 -12.25 -24.06 7.04
N VAL A 66 -12.93 -23.03 6.54
CA VAL A 66 -14.36 -22.82 6.79
C VAL A 66 -15.11 -23.99 6.16
N LYS A 67 -15.80 -24.80 6.95
CA LYS A 67 -16.75 -25.79 6.45
C LYS A 67 -17.95 -25.06 5.84
N ALA A 68 -17.88 -24.78 4.54
CA ALA A 68 -19.05 -24.42 3.75
C ALA A 68 -19.76 -25.70 3.32
N SER A 69 -21.01 -25.87 3.75
CA SER A 69 -21.89 -26.91 3.21
C SER A 69 -22.30 -26.51 1.79
N ALA A 70 -21.60 -27.03 0.79
CA ALA A 70 -22.04 -26.94 -0.59
C ALA A 70 -22.89 -28.17 -0.92
N SER A 71 -24.17 -27.93 -1.21
CA SER A 71 -25.05 -28.92 -1.80
C SER A 71 -24.66 -29.14 -3.26
N SER A 72 -24.42 -30.42 -3.59
CA SER A 72 -24.51 -31.06 -4.91
C SER A 72 -23.86 -30.33 -6.10
N VAL A 73 -22.59 -30.61 -6.32
CA VAL A 73 -22.02 -30.73 -7.67
C VAL A 73 -21.51 -32.17 -7.79
N SER A 74 -22.03 -32.91 -8.76
CA SER A 74 -21.76 -34.32 -8.99
C SER A 74 -20.30 -34.53 -9.37
N VAL A 75 -19.55 -35.17 -8.47
CA VAL A 75 -18.20 -35.67 -8.71
C VAL A 75 -18.30 -36.88 -9.64
N VAL A 76 -17.50 -36.90 -10.69
CA VAL A 76 -17.32 -38.09 -11.54
C VAL A 76 -16.59 -39.15 -10.69
N GLU A 77 -17.26 -40.25 -10.36
CA GLU A 77 -16.65 -41.36 -9.63
C GLU A 77 -15.61 -42.05 -10.53
N PHE A 78 -14.37 -42.14 -10.03
CA PHE A 78 -13.30 -42.92 -10.65
C PHE A 78 -13.43 -44.37 -10.19
N ASP A 79 -14.13 -45.16 -11.00
CA ASP A 79 -14.24 -46.61 -10.81
C ASP A 79 -12.95 -47.28 -11.34
N GLY A 80 -12.06 -47.68 -10.44
CA GLY A 80 -10.89 -48.45 -10.81
C GLY A 80 -10.03 -48.81 -9.60
N GLU A 81 -9.53 -50.05 -9.58
CA GLU A 81 -8.84 -50.77 -8.50
C GLU A 81 -7.65 -50.07 -7.78
N ASN A 82 -7.37 -48.80 -8.05
CA ASN A 82 -6.30 -47.99 -7.46
C ASN A 82 -6.79 -46.80 -6.61
N GLY A 83 -8.06 -46.75 -6.22
CA GLY A 83 -8.63 -45.64 -5.41
C GLY A 83 -8.01 -45.41 -4.03
N ASN A 84 -7.10 -46.28 -3.58
CA ASN A 84 -6.36 -46.17 -2.33
C ASN A 84 -4.85 -45.95 -2.53
N ASP A 85 -4.38 -45.78 -3.76
CA ASP A 85 -2.98 -45.44 -4.03
C ASP A 85 -2.73 -43.97 -3.60
N PRO A 86 -1.81 -43.72 -2.64
CA PRO A 86 -1.52 -42.38 -2.14
C PRO A 86 -1.10 -41.39 -3.25
N VAL A 87 -0.43 -41.88 -4.29
CA VAL A 87 0.05 -41.07 -5.41
C VAL A 87 -1.12 -40.65 -6.31
N VAL A 88 -2.03 -41.59 -6.59
CA VAL A 88 -3.24 -41.31 -7.38
C VAL A 88 -4.15 -40.34 -6.64
N ARG A 89 -4.27 -40.50 -5.32
CA ARG A 89 -5.03 -39.58 -4.47
C ARG A 89 -4.42 -38.18 -4.40
N GLN A 90 -3.09 -38.10 -4.23
CA GLN A 90 -2.39 -36.81 -4.23
C GLN A 90 -2.52 -36.11 -5.60
N LEU A 91 -2.45 -36.86 -6.70
CA LEU A 91 -2.67 -36.31 -8.04
C LEU A 91 -4.11 -35.82 -8.23
N ALA A 92 -5.10 -36.58 -7.77
CA ALA A 92 -6.51 -36.19 -7.83
C ALA A 92 -6.79 -34.93 -6.98
N GLU A 93 -6.21 -34.84 -5.78
CA GLU A 93 -6.30 -33.66 -4.91
C GLU A 93 -5.63 -32.44 -5.57
N ALA A 94 -4.47 -32.62 -6.21
CA ALA A 94 -3.78 -31.55 -6.94
C ALA A 94 -4.56 -31.07 -8.18
N ILE A 95 -5.19 -31.98 -8.92
CA ILE A 95 -6.04 -31.62 -10.08
C ILE A 95 -7.28 -30.87 -9.60
N ALA A 96 -7.96 -31.35 -8.56
CA ALA A 96 -9.13 -30.67 -8.01
C ALA A 96 -8.80 -29.27 -7.49
N GLU A 97 -7.65 -29.10 -6.83
CA GLU A 97 -7.18 -27.79 -6.38
C GLU A 97 -6.79 -26.88 -7.55
N SER A 98 -6.13 -27.42 -8.58
CA SER A 98 -5.80 -26.67 -9.81
C SER A 98 -7.06 -26.21 -10.54
N GLU A 99 -8.08 -27.06 -10.68
CA GLU A 99 -9.35 -26.70 -11.30
C GLU A 99 -10.08 -25.63 -10.48
N ARG A 100 -10.05 -25.73 -9.14
CA ARG A 100 -10.61 -24.72 -8.24
C ARG A 100 -9.91 -23.37 -8.40
N ILE A 101 -8.58 -23.34 -8.39
CA ILE A 101 -7.80 -22.11 -8.52
C ILE A 101 -8.04 -21.47 -9.89
N VAL A 102 -8.01 -22.25 -10.97
CA VAL A 102 -8.29 -21.76 -12.33
C VAL A 102 -9.71 -21.20 -12.43
N ALA A 103 -10.69 -21.85 -11.82
CA ALA A 103 -12.07 -21.35 -11.77
C ALA A 103 -12.17 -20.05 -10.95
N GLU A 104 -11.48 -19.95 -9.82
CA GLU A 104 -11.43 -18.73 -8.99
C GLU A 104 -10.73 -17.59 -9.72
N ASP A 105 -9.65 -17.84 -10.44
CA ASP A 105 -8.95 -16.84 -11.24
C ASP A 105 -9.80 -16.40 -12.43
N LEU A 106 -10.43 -17.33 -13.15
CA LEU A 106 -11.39 -16.99 -14.21
C LEU A 106 -12.55 -16.13 -13.69
N LEU A 107 -13.09 -16.45 -12.51
CA LEU A 107 -14.15 -15.67 -11.87
C LEU A 107 -13.64 -14.32 -11.35
N ARG A 108 -12.38 -14.20 -10.94
CA ARG A 108 -11.75 -12.94 -10.53
C ARG A 108 -11.50 -12.03 -11.73
N GLU A 109 -10.90 -12.56 -12.79
CA GLU A 109 -10.60 -11.85 -14.04
C GLU A 109 -11.87 -11.46 -14.81
N SER A 110 -12.91 -12.30 -14.79
CA SER A 110 -14.22 -11.95 -15.33
C SER A 110 -15.03 -11.01 -14.42
N GLY A 111 -14.52 -10.72 -13.22
CA GLY A 111 -15.09 -9.77 -12.27
C GLY A 111 -16.18 -10.31 -11.36
N TYR A 112 -16.53 -11.60 -11.43
CA TYR A 112 -17.55 -12.25 -10.60
C TYR A 112 -17.14 -12.44 -9.12
N ILE A 113 -15.84 -12.49 -8.80
CA ILE A 113 -15.33 -12.68 -7.42
C ILE A 113 -15.08 -11.38 -6.67
N LEU A 114 -15.16 -10.21 -7.33
CA LEU A 114 -15.10 -8.91 -6.66
C LEU A 114 -16.51 -8.32 -6.58
N PRO A 115 -17.20 -8.37 -5.42
CA PRO A 115 -18.61 -7.94 -5.29
C PRO A 115 -18.86 -6.48 -5.69
N GLN A 116 -17.80 -5.68 -5.85
CA GLN A 116 -17.83 -4.26 -6.16
C GLN A 116 -17.24 -3.93 -7.55
N GLY A 117 -16.98 -4.93 -8.40
CA GLY A 117 -16.53 -4.71 -9.78
C GLY A 117 -17.62 -4.11 -10.67
N ASN A 118 -17.24 -3.23 -11.60
CA ASN A 118 -18.19 -2.63 -12.56
C ASN A 118 -18.94 -3.68 -13.40
N ASN A 119 -18.31 -4.82 -13.70
CA ASN A 119 -18.94 -5.93 -14.41
C ASN A 119 -20.14 -6.52 -13.65
N ILE A 120 -20.02 -6.69 -12.31
CA ILE A 120 -21.14 -7.18 -11.48
C ILE A 120 -22.27 -6.16 -11.45
N LYS A 121 -21.94 -4.87 -11.38
CA LYS A 121 -22.93 -3.80 -11.44
C LYS A 121 -23.72 -3.85 -12.75
N GLU A 122 -23.03 -3.97 -13.88
CA GLU A 122 -23.66 -4.07 -15.21
C GLU A 122 -24.54 -5.32 -15.34
N ILE A 123 -24.11 -6.46 -14.80
CA ILE A 123 -24.88 -7.71 -14.79
C ILE A 123 -26.16 -7.57 -13.95
N LEU A 124 -26.07 -7.02 -12.73
CA LEU A 124 -27.21 -6.84 -11.85
C LEU A 124 -28.21 -5.81 -12.40
N GLU A 125 -27.73 -4.71 -12.98
CA GLU A 125 -28.57 -3.76 -13.70
C GLU A 125 -29.20 -4.38 -14.96
N GLY A 126 -28.47 -5.25 -15.65
CA GLY A 126 -28.96 -6.03 -16.79
C GLY A 126 -30.10 -6.97 -16.41
N PHE A 127 -30.02 -7.64 -15.26
CA PHE A 127 -31.12 -8.47 -14.76
C PHE A 127 -32.40 -7.67 -14.49
N LEU A 128 -32.29 -6.45 -13.98
CA LEU A 128 -33.45 -5.56 -13.79
C LEU A 128 -34.05 -5.06 -15.12
N LYS A 129 -33.22 -4.89 -16.15
CA LYS A 129 -33.65 -4.38 -17.46
C LYS A 129 -34.23 -5.48 -18.37
N HIS A 130 -33.77 -6.71 -18.24
CA HIS A 130 -34.01 -7.75 -19.24
C HIS A 130 -34.75 -8.99 -18.72
N ASN A 131 -34.81 -9.20 -17.40
CA ASN A 131 -35.56 -10.33 -16.88
C ASN A 131 -37.07 -10.01 -16.80
N LYS A 132 -37.89 -10.87 -17.40
CA LYS A 132 -39.36 -10.73 -17.48
C LYS A 132 -40.12 -11.83 -16.73
N SER A 133 -39.41 -12.66 -15.97
CA SER A 133 -40.03 -13.72 -15.15
C SER A 133 -40.73 -13.11 -13.93
N GLU A 134 -41.98 -13.50 -13.67
CA GLU A 134 -42.76 -13.06 -12.50
C GLU A 134 -42.17 -13.54 -11.17
N ASP A 135 -41.43 -14.66 -11.17
CA ASP A 135 -40.80 -15.23 -9.97
C ASP A 135 -39.39 -14.66 -9.70
N PHE A 136 -38.90 -13.74 -10.53
CA PHE A 136 -37.57 -13.18 -10.36
C PHE A 136 -37.51 -12.24 -9.14
N PRO A 137 -36.57 -12.42 -8.21
CA PRO A 137 -36.51 -11.64 -6.97
C PRO A 137 -35.91 -10.24 -7.21
N VAL A 138 -36.68 -9.38 -7.88
CA VAL A 138 -36.32 -8.01 -8.23
C VAL A 138 -35.83 -7.21 -7.02
N ASP A 139 -36.49 -7.36 -5.87
CA ASP A 139 -36.11 -6.66 -4.65
C ASP A 139 -34.79 -7.17 -4.07
N GLY A 140 -34.49 -8.46 -4.23
CA GLY A 140 -33.20 -9.04 -3.87
C GLY A 140 -32.05 -8.43 -4.68
N VAL A 141 -32.25 -8.25 -5.99
CA VAL A 141 -31.25 -7.62 -6.88
C VAL A 141 -31.05 -6.13 -6.54
N LYS A 142 -32.12 -5.40 -6.23
CA LYS A 142 -32.02 -3.99 -5.78
C LYS A 142 -31.27 -3.87 -4.45
N ILE A 143 -31.55 -4.75 -3.48
CA ILE A 143 -30.85 -4.77 -2.19
C ILE A 143 -29.36 -5.09 -2.39
N LEU A 144 -29.02 -5.99 -3.31
CA LEU A 144 -27.64 -6.30 -3.64
C LEU A 144 -26.94 -5.12 -4.32
N LEU A 145 -27.58 -4.47 -5.30
CA LEU A 145 -27.05 -3.26 -5.93
C LEU A 145 -26.79 -2.16 -4.89
N ASP A 146 -27.71 -1.96 -3.94
CA ASP A 146 -27.53 -0.99 -2.86
C ASP A 146 -26.37 -1.40 -1.93
N LYS A 147 -26.35 -2.64 -1.44
CA LYS A 147 -25.31 -3.08 -0.50
C LYS A 147 -23.90 -3.11 -1.10
N LEU A 148 -23.81 -3.41 -2.39
CA LEU A 148 -22.53 -3.59 -3.07
C LEU A 148 -22.02 -2.30 -3.72
N PHE A 149 -22.92 -1.40 -4.15
CA PHE A 149 -22.56 -0.23 -4.96
C PHE A 149 -23.13 1.11 -4.48
N GLN A 150 -23.99 1.17 -3.45
CA GLN A 150 -24.19 2.44 -2.76
C GLN A 150 -22.96 2.73 -1.90
N LYS A 151 -22.38 3.92 -2.13
CA LYS A 151 -21.63 4.64 -1.10
C LYS A 151 -22.36 4.47 0.22
N SER A 152 -21.65 4.09 1.27
CA SER A 152 -22.09 4.29 2.64
C SER A 152 -22.33 5.77 2.88
N VAL A 153 -23.48 6.28 2.42
CA VAL A 153 -24.18 7.36 3.07
C VAL A 153 -24.85 6.71 4.26
N SER A 154 -24.05 6.47 5.29
CA SER A 154 -24.59 6.71 6.63
C SER A 154 -25.29 8.05 6.54
N LYS A 155 -26.57 8.11 6.89
CA LYS A 155 -27.23 9.32 7.36
C LYS A 155 -26.49 9.80 8.63
N LYS A 156 -25.24 10.24 8.48
CA LYS A 156 -24.79 11.45 9.12
C LYS A 156 -25.28 12.52 8.19
N GLU A 157 -26.06 13.45 8.72
CA GLU A 157 -26.29 14.72 8.04
C GLU A 157 -24.95 15.16 7.46
N ASN A 158 -24.89 15.28 6.14
CA ASN A 158 -23.72 15.76 5.45
C ASN A 158 -23.67 17.27 5.68
N ILE A 159 -23.40 17.66 6.93
CA ILE A 159 -23.02 19.02 7.28
C ILE A 159 -21.68 19.16 6.58
N LYS A 160 -21.69 19.87 5.45
CA LYS A 160 -20.50 20.26 4.72
C LYS A 160 -19.65 21.09 5.70
N MET A 161 -18.73 20.43 6.39
CA MET A 161 -17.88 21.06 7.40
C MET A 161 -16.92 21.98 6.65
N ILE A 162 -17.20 23.27 6.68
CA ILE A 162 -16.34 24.28 6.06
C ILE A 162 -14.98 24.18 6.75
N LYS A 163 -13.92 23.93 5.97
CA LYS A 163 -12.55 23.91 6.48
C LYS A 163 -11.94 25.29 6.31
N TYR A 164 -11.21 25.74 7.32
CA TYR A 164 -10.50 27.00 7.27
C TYR A 164 -9.02 26.79 7.59
N ARG A 165 -8.12 27.45 6.86
CA ARG A 165 -6.67 27.45 7.10
C ARG A 165 -6.25 28.75 7.75
N CYS A 166 -5.56 28.68 8.89
CA CYS A 166 -4.87 29.83 9.47
C CYS A 166 -3.71 30.28 8.57
N THR A 167 -3.71 31.52 8.09
CA THR A 167 -2.64 32.05 7.22
C THR A 167 -1.32 32.27 7.95
N VAL A 168 -1.33 32.31 9.28
CA VAL A 168 -0.14 32.56 10.10
C VAL A 168 0.63 31.27 10.43
N CYS A 169 -0.07 30.17 10.74
CA CYS A 169 0.57 28.94 11.21
C CYS A 169 0.13 27.66 10.47
N GLY A 170 -0.83 27.75 9.54
CA GLY A 170 -1.28 26.61 8.75
C GLY A 170 -2.27 25.67 9.44
N TYR A 171 -2.67 25.92 10.70
CA TYR A 171 -3.69 25.12 11.39
C TYR A 171 -5.00 25.05 10.60
N ILE A 172 -5.54 23.84 10.42
CA ILE A 172 -6.82 23.59 9.76
C ILE A 172 -7.91 23.43 10.83
N HIS A 173 -8.91 24.30 10.79
CA HIS A 173 -10.11 24.20 11.59
C HIS A 173 -11.25 23.64 10.75
N GLU A 174 -12.01 22.69 11.29
CA GLU A 174 -13.17 22.11 10.64
C GLU A 174 -14.43 22.48 11.44
N GLY A 175 -15.37 23.21 10.81
CA GLY A 175 -16.61 23.66 11.45
C GLY A 175 -16.74 25.19 11.52
N GLU A 176 -17.87 25.66 12.08
CA GLU A 176 -18.15 27.09 12.23
C GLU A 176 -17.24 27.74 13.29
N MET A 177 -16.61 28.86 12.95
CA MET A 177 -15.82 29.66 13.88
C MET A 177 -16.70 30.77 14.49
N GLY A 178 -16.85 30.75 15.81
CA GLY A 178 -17.45 31.87 16.53
C GLY A 178 -16.59 33.14 16.48
N PRO A 179 -17.16 34.33 16.75
CA PRO A 179 -16.45 35.62 16.69
C PRO A 179 -15.23 35.72 17.63
N ASP A 180 -15.22 34.95 18.71
CA ASP A 180 -14.12 34.89 19.68
C ASP A 180 -13.14 33.73 19.46
N PHE A 181 -13.27 32.98 18.36
CA PHE A 181 -12.39 31.86 18.08
C PHE A 181 -10.93 32.34 17.91
N LYS A 182 -10.01 31.68 18.60
CA LYS A 182 -8.58 31.90 18.50
C LYS A 182 -7.91 30.63 18.03
N CYS A 183 -6.99 30.77 17.08
CA CYS A 183 -6.18 29.66 16.59
C CYS A 183 -5.52 28.94 17.77
N PRO A 184 -5.73 27.61 17.93
CA PRO A 184 -5.10 26.85 19.02
C PRO A 184 -3.56 26.87 18.94
N MET A 185 -3.01 27.05 17.74
CA MET A 185 -1.57 27.00 17.50
C MET A 185 -0.88 28.37 17.70
N CYS A 186 -1.40 29.44 17.10
CA CYS A 186 -0.75 30.76 17.13
C CYS A 186 -1.50 31.82 17.94
N LYS A 187 -2.64 31.46 18.54
CA LYS A 187 -3.51 32.33 19.34
C LYS A 187 -4.07 33.57 18.61
N GLN A 188 -3.82 33.67 17.30
CA GLN A 188 -4.38 34.71 16.45
C GLN A 188 -5.90 34.54 16.30
N PRO A 189 -6.64 35.64 16.13
CA PRO A 189 -8.10 35.60 16.03
C PRO A 189 -8.58 34.91 14.75
N ALA A 190 -9.86 34.53 14.72
CA ALA A 190 -10.50 33.91 13.56
C ALA A 190 -10.34 34.69 12.25
N SER A 191 -10.07 36.01 12.30
CA SER A 191 -9.85 36.85 11.13
C SER A 191 -8.64 36.44 10.27
N VAL A 192 -7.69 35.67 10.82
CA VAL A 192 -6.54 35.17 10.03
C VAL A 192 -6.82 33.84 9.34
N PHE A 193 -8.05 33.33 9.42
CA PHE A 193 -8.43 32.09 8.76
C PHE A 193 -9.06 32.35 7.39
N VAL A 194 -8.58 31.64 6.39
CA VAL A 194 -9.14 31.65 5.03
C VAL A 194 -9.91 30.34 4.79
N ALA A 195 -11.10 30.44 4.20
CA ALA A 195 -11.88 29.26 3.84
C ALA A 195 -11.11 28.46 2.78
N ILE A 196 -11.06 27.15 2.97
CA ILE A 196 -10.60 26.22 1.94
C ILE A 196 -11.82 25.92 1.09
N GLU A 197 -11.88 26.52 -0.09
CA GLU A 197 -12.85 26.12 -1.10
C GLU A 197 -12.51 24.69 -1.55
N GLU A 198 -13.38 23.74 -1.20
CA GLU A 198 -13.41 22.45 -1.87
C GLU A 198 -13.88 22.69 -3.31
N ASN A 199 -12.94 23.03 -4.19
CA ASN A 199 -13.18 23.02 -5.63
C ASN A 199 -13.55 21.59 -6.02
N LYS A 200 -14.82 21.41 -6.39
CA LYS A 200 -15.44 20.15 -6.78
C LYS A 200 -15.07 19.65 -8.18
N ASP A 201 -14.12 20.31 -8.85
CA ASP A 201 -13.66 19.95 -10.20
C ASP A 201 -12.19 19.50 -10.24
N LYS A 202 -11.68 18.89 -9.17
CA LYS A 202 -10.36 18.25 -9.20
C LYS A 202 -10.52 16.78 -9.60
N GLY A 203 -10.32 16.48 -10.88
CA GLY A 203 -10.28 15.08 -11.31
C GLY A 203 -10.11 14.80 -12.80
N GLU A 204 -10.13 15.80 -13.68
CA GLU A 204 -9.83 15.56 -15.09
C GLU A 204 -8.65 16.41 -15.54
N ASN A 205 -7.64 15.73 -16.07
CA ASN A 205 -6.53 16.36 -16.77
C ASN A 205 -7.11 17.21 -17.93
N PRO A 206 -7.01 18.56 -17.89
CA PRO A 206 -7.59 19.41 -18.92
C PRO A 206 -6.91 19.23 -20.30
N TYR A 207 -5.78 18.53 -20.33
CA TYR A 207 -5.02 18.22 -21.53
C TYR A 207 -5.29 16.82 -22.08
N SER A 208 -6.21 16.06 -21.49
CA SER A 208 -6.48 14.65 -21.85
C SER A 208 -6.66 14.45 -23.36
N GLY A 209 -5.91 13.52 -23.94
CA GLY A 209 -5.92 13.16 -25.36
C GLY A 209 -5.17 14.13 -26.27
N THR A 210 -4.58 15.20 -25.75
CA THR A 210 -3.85 16.20 -26.55
C THR A 210 -2.36 15.85 -26.68
N LYS A 211 -1.68 16.51 -27.63
CA LYS A 211 -0.21 16.50 -27.68
C LYS A 211 0.42 17.19 -26.46
N THR A 212 -0.28 18.16 -25.87
CA THR A 212 0.21 18.88 -24.69
C THR A 212 0.29 17.97 -23.48
N GLU A 213 -0.67 17.07 -23.26
CA GLU A 213 -0.58 16.05 -22.20
C GLU A 213 0.67 15.19 -22.36
N LYS A 214 0.95 14.72 -23.59
CA LYS A 214 2.18 13.95 -23.87
C LYS A 214 3.43 14.77 -23.60
N ASN A 215 3.47 16.02 -24.07
CA ASN A 215 4.60 16.92 -23.81
C ASN A 215 4.84 17.16 -22.31
N LEU A 216 3.77 17.30 -21.52
CA LEU A 216 3.84 17.47 -20.07
C LEU A 216 4.37 16.21 -19.37
N MET A 217 3.91 15.02 -19.79
CA MET A 217 4.44 13.75 -19.28
C MET A 217 5.91 13.53 -19.67
N GLU A 218 6.29 13.88 -20.90
CA GLU A 218 7.68 13.83 -21.37
C GLU A 218 8.56 14.81 -20.57
N ALA A 219 8.08 16.03 -20.30
CA ALA A 219 8.77 17.00 -19.45
C ALA A 219 8.90 16.48 -18.02
N PHE A 220 7.84 15.94 -17.42
CA PHE A 220 7.88 15.33 -16.10
C PHE A 220 8.91 14.20 -16.00
N ALA A 221 8.94 13.29 -16.99
CA ALA A 221 9.93 12.22 -17.06
C ALA A 221 11.36 12.78 -17.20
N GLY A 222 11.55 13.78 -18.06
CA GLY A 222 12.82 14.48 -18.27
C GLY A 222 13.38 15.09 -16.98
N GLU A 223 12.57 15.88 -16.29
CA GLU A 223 12.93 16.56 -15.04
C GLU A 223 13.19 15.54 -13.89
N SER A 224 12.40 14.48 -13.83
CA SER A 224 12.58 13.39 -12.84
C SER A 224 13.91 12.65 -13.04
N MET A 225 14.25 12.35 -14.30
CA MET A 225 15.55 11.79 -14.66
C MET A 225 16.70 12.76 -14.36
N ALA A 226 16.51 14.06 -14.64
CA ALA A 226 17.52 15.09 -14.37
C ALA A 226 17.83 15.20 -12.88
N ARG A 227 16.80 15.29 -12.01
CA ARG A 227 16.93 15.28 -10.56
C ARG A 227 17.80 14.12 -10.05
N ASN A 228 17.49 12.89 -10.47
CA ASN A 228 18.23 11.71 -10.01
C ASN A 228 19.68 11.73 -10.50
N LYS A 229 19.92 12.02 -11.80
CA LYS A 229 21.27 12.15 -12.34
C LYS A 229 22.11 13.18 -11.60
N TYR A 230 21.58 14.37 -11.35
CA TYR A 230 22.32 15.43 -10.66
C TYR A 230 22.61 15.08 -9.19
N THR A 231 21.71 14.34 -8.53
CA THR A 231 21.97 13.81 -7.18
C THR A 231 23.15 12.84 -7.19
N TYR A 232 23.21 11.91 -8.15
CA TYR A 232 24.34 10.97 -8.29
C TYR A 232 25.65 11.68 -8.68
N PHE A 233 25.58 12.73 -9.51
CA PHE A 233 26.76 13.53 -9.87
C PHE A 233 27.30 14.33 -8.69
N ALA A 234 26.43 14.78 -7.78
CA ALA A 234 26.86 15.42 -6.54
C ALA A 234 27.71 14.47 -5.69
N GLU A 235 27.31 13.19 -5.57
CA GLU A 235 28.08 12.18 -4.83
C GLU A 235 29.46 11.91 -5.45
N VAL A 236 29.56 11.95 -6.80
CA VAL A 236 30.85 11.87 -7.49
C VAL A 236 31.70 13.11 -7.17
N ALA A 237 31.15 14.31 -7.35
CA ALA A 237 31.85 15.56 -7.08
C ALA A 237 32.34 15.65 -5.62
N GLN A 238 31.53 15.18 -4.67
CA GLN A 238 31.92 15.12 -3.26
C GLN A 238 33.06 14.12 -3.01
N ARG A 239 33.00 12.91 -3.59
CA ARG A 239 34.10 11.93 -3.48
C ARG A 239 35.42 12.42 -4.08
N GLU A 240 35.34 13.28 -5.10
CA GLU A 240 36.51 13.92 -5.73
C GLU A 240 37.01 15.18 -4.98
N GLY A 241 36.32 15.60 -3.91
CA GLY A 241 36.70 16.75 -3.09
C GLY A 241 36.22 18.10 -3.63
N TYR A 242 35.31 18.11 -4.61
CA TYR A 242 34.69 19.32 -5.15
C TYR A 242 33.39 19.68 -4.43
N ASP A 243 33.47 20.02 -3.15
CA ASP A 243 32.29 20.27 -2.29
C ASP A 243 31.34 21.33 -2.87
N GLN A 244 31.88 22.44 -3.40
CA GLN A 244 31.05 23.48 -4.02
C GLN A 244 30.27 22.95 -5.24
N LEU A 245 30.88 22.08 -6.06
CA LEU A 245 30.20 21.50 -7.21
C LEU A 245 29.11 20.51 -6.77
N SER A 246 29.37 19.71 -5.74
CA SER A 246 28.36 18.83 -5.14
C SER A 246 27.12 19.62 -4.69
N GLU A 247 27.31 20.71 -3.94
CA GLU A 247 26.21 21.57 -3.49
C GLU A 247 25.45 22.22 -4.64
N ILE A 248 26.15 22.63 -5.71
CA ILE A 248 25.50 23.17 -6.91
C ILE A 248 24.66 22.10 -7.62
N PHE A 249 25.15 20.87 -7.74
CA PHE A 249 24.38 19.75 -8.28
C PHE A 249 23.14 19.45 -7.44
N LEU A 250 23.26 19.37 -6.11
CA LEU A 250 22.12 19.13 -5.21
C LEU A 250 21.09 20.27 -5.27
N LYS A 251 21.54 21.52 -5.33
CA LYS A 251 20.67 22.68 -5.55
C LYS A 251 19.91 22.57 -6.87
N THR A 252 20.59 22.14 -7.93
CA THR A 252 20.00 21.98 -9.26
C THR A 252 19.00 20.83 -9.26
N ALA A 253 19.34 19.68 -8.67
CA ALA A 253 18.42 18.55 -8.49
C ALA A 253 17.12 18.95 -7.76
N ARG A 254 17.23 19.81 -6.73
CA ARG A 254 16.06 20.36 -6.04
C ARG A 254 15.22 21.28 -6.93
N ASN A 255 15.84 22.05 -7.83
CA ASN A 255 15.10 22.85 -8.80
C ASN A 255 14.34 21.96 -9.80
N GLU A 256 14.98 20.91 -10.34
CA GLU A 256 14.31 19.98 -11.26
C GLU A 256 13.18 19.22 -10.57
N GLN A 257 13.30 18.92 -9.27
CA GLN A 257 12.18 18.40 -8.49
C GLN A 257 10.99 19.37 -8.47
N GLN A 258 11.22 20.69 -8.39
CA GLN A 258 10.13 21.68 -8.47
C GLN A 258 9.56 21.77 -9.87
N HIS A 259 10.39 21.73 -10.93
CA HIS A 259 9.90 21.71 -12.31
C HIS A 259 9.04 20.47 -12.58
N ALA A 260 9.51 19.28 -12.21
CA ALA A 260 8.74 18.05 -12.32
C ALA A 260 7.39 18.14 -11.58
N ARG A 261 7.40 18.70 -10.36
CA ARG A 261 6.17 18.91 -9.58
C ARG A 261 5.19 19.82 -10.32
N LEU A 262 5.64 20.92 -10.92
CA LEU A 262 4.75 21.84 -11.66
C LEU A 262 4.00 21.10 -12.77
N TRP A 263 4.70 20.28 -13.56
CA TRP A 263 4.09 19.53 -14.65
C TRP A 263 3.16 18.43 -14.16
N TYR A 264 3.53 17.72 -13.10
CA TYR A 264 2.71 16.66 -12.52
C TYR A 264 1.44 17.21 -11.85
N GLU A 265 1.52 18.40 -11.25
CA GLU A 265 0.39 19.14 -10.68
C GLU A 265 -0.56 19.62 -11.79
N GLU A 266 -0.02 20.13 -12.91
CA GLU A 266 -0.78 20.60 -14.07
C GLU A 266 -1.58 19.47 -14.75
N LEU A 267 -1.05 18.24 -14.70
CA LEU A 267 -1.73 17.02 -15.15
C LEU A 267 -2.81 16.52 -14.19
N GLY A 268 -2.95 17.12 -13.01
CA GLY A 268 -3.92 16.71 -11.99
C GLY A 268 -3.54 15.44 -11.23
N ASN A 269 -2.28 15.01 -11.30
CA ASN A 269 -1.82 13.74 -10.72
C ASN A 269 -1.52 13.81 -9.20
N ILE A 270 -1.65 14.97 -8.56
CA ILE A 270 -1.42 15.17 -7.13
C ILE A 270 -2.76 15.29 -6.39
N GLY A 271 -3.12 14.24 -5.68
CA GLY A 271 -4.32 14.15 -4.85
C GLY A 271 -4.08 14.38 -3.36
N ASP A 272 -5.05 13.96 -2.55
CA ASP A 272 -4.86 13.82 -1.10
C ASP A 272 -4.00 12.59 -0.77
N THR A 273 -3.65 12.40 0.51
CA THR A 273 -2.78 11.30 0.93
C THR A 273 -3.35 9.92 0.60
N ALA A 274 -4.66 9.71 0.70
CA ALA A 274 -5.26 8.42 0.40
C ALA A 274 -5.17 8.13 -1.11
N LEU A 275 -5.52 9.10 -1.95
CA LEU A 275 -5.43 8.95 -3.39
C LEU A 275 -3.98 8.74 -3.86
N ASN A 276 -3.03 9.48 -3.29
CA ASN A 276 -1.61 9.34 -3.64
C ASN A 276 -1.04 7.97 -3.20
N LEU A 277 -1.43 7.47 -2.02
CA LEU A 277 -1.03 6.13 -1.56
C LEU A 277 -1.59 5.04 -2.47
N LYS A 278 -2.83 5.21 -2.94
CA LYS A 278 -3.45 4.30 -3.90
C LYS A 278 -2.70 4.31 -5.24
N HIS A 279 -2.45 5.49 -5.80
CA HIS A 279 -1.68 5.62 -7.05
C HIS A 279 -0.28 5.02 -6.92
N ALA A 280 0.39 5.22 -5.77
CA ALA A 280 1.68 4.61 -5.51
C ALA A 280 1.58 3.07 -5.51
N ALA A 281 0.63 2.49 -4.76
CA ALA A 281 0.44 1.03 -4.73
C ALA A 281 0.13 0.44 -6.12
N GLU A 282 -0.71 1.12 -6.92
CA GLU A 282 -1.03 0.70 -8.29
C GLU A 282 0.21 0.75 -9.21
N GLY A 283 1.05 1.79 -9.07
CA GLY A 283 2.31 1.90 -9.78
C GLY A 283 3.27 0.76 -9.41
N GLU A 284 3.53 0.57 -8.11
CA GLU A 284 4.39 -0.53 -7.61
C GLU A 284 3.89 -1.90 -8.09
N ASN A 285 2.57 -2.14 -8.04
CA ASN A 285 1.95 -3.38 -8.51
C ASN A 285 2.26 -3.64 -10.00
N TYR A 286 2.06 -2.63 -10.85
CA TYR A 286 2.40 -2.73 -12.27
C TYR A 286 3.89 -3.02 -12.47
N GLU A 287 4.76 -2.38 -11.69
CA GLU A 287 6.20 -2.56 -11.80
C GLU A 287 6.62 -4.00 -11.54
N TRP A 288 6.18 -4.63 -10.45
CA TRP A 288 6.64 -5.98 -10.12
C TRP A 288 5.86 -7.10 -10.82
N THR A 289 4.59 -6.90 -11.19
CA THR A 289 3.76 -7.94 -11.84
C THR A 289 3.96 -8.01 -13.35
N ASP A 290 4.19 -6.87 -14.01
CA ASP A 290 4.27 -6.78 -15.48
C ASP A 290 5.64 -6.27 -15.93
N MET A 291 6.01 -5.04 -15.53
CA MET A 291 7.16 -4.36 -16.11
C MET A 291 8.49 -5.09 -15.86
N TYR A 292 8.84 -5.36 -14.60
CA TYR A 292 10.09 -6.03 -14.24
C TYR A 292 10.09 -7.53 -14.57
N ASP A 293 8.93 -8.20 -14.52
CA ASP A 293 8.81 -9.59 -14.97
C ASP A 293 9.13 -9.70 -16.48
N ARG A 294 8.52 -8.83 -17.30
CA ARG A 294 8.81 -8.73 -18.73
C ARG A 294 10.26 -8.35 -18.99
N PHE A 295 10.80 -7.32 -18.33
CA PHE A 295 12.20 -6.92 -18.50
C PHE A 295 13.18 -8.03 -18.12
N ALA A 296 12.90 -8.80 -17.06
CA ALA A 296 13.74 -9.93 -16.68
C ALA A 296 13.74 -11.04 -17.74
N LYS A 297 12.56 -11.35 -18.31
CA LYS A 297 12.43 -12.33 -19.40
C LYS A 297 13.16 -11.88 -20.66
N GLU A 298 12.91 -10.66 -21.12
CA GLU A 298 13.57 -10.06 -22.30
C GLU A 298 15.10 -10.06 -22.10
N ALA A 299 15.59 -9.61 -20.94
CA ALA A 299 17.03 -9.61 -20.64
C ALA A 299 17.63 -11.02 -20.62
N GLU A 300 16.90 -12.04 -20.18
CA GLU A 300 17.37 -13.43 -20.20
C GLU A 300 17.40 -14.02 -21.62
N GLU A 301 16.39 -13.72 -22.44
CA GLU A 301 16.34 -14.09 -23.86
C GLU A 301 17.51 -13.48 -24.66
N GLU A 302 17.89 -12.25 -24.34
CA GLU A 302 19.04 -11.56 -24.93
C GLU A 302 20.40 -12.01 -24.33
N GLY A 303 20.39 -12.89 -23.32
CA GLY A 303 21.60 -13.44 -22.70
C GLY A 303 22.18 -12.63 -21.53
N PHE A 304 21.52 -11.55 -21.09
CA PHE A 304 21.91 -10.71 -19.96
C PHE A 304 21.43 -11.26 -18.60
N LYS A 305 21.80 -12.51 -18.28
CA LYS A 305 21.30 -13.22 -17.08
C LYS A 305 21.49 -12.48 -15.76
N ALA A 306 22.65 -11.84 -15.56
CA ALA A 306 22.92 -11.08 -14.34
C ALA A 306 22.01 -9.84 -14.21
N LEU A 307 21.59 -9.24 -15.32
CA LEU A 307 20.66 -8.12 -15.32
C LEU A 307 19.22 -8.62 -15.09
N ALA A 308 18.83 -9.74 -15.70
CA ALA A 308 17.55 -10.39 -15.44
C ALA A 308 17.37 -10.72 -13.95
N GLU A 309 18.40 -11.26 -13.29
CA GLU A 309 18.37 -11.52 -11.86
C GLU A 309 18.22 -10.23 -11.03
N LYS A 310 18.87 -9.14 -11.44
CA LYS A 310 18.69 -7.84 -10.78
C LYS A 310 17.26 -7.33 -10.93
N PHE A 311 16.65 -7.42 -12.11
CA PHE A 311 15.25 -7.03 -12.30
C PHE A 311 14.30 -7.82 -11.39
N ARG A 312 14.50 -9.14 -11.26
CA ARG A 312 13.70 -9.97 -10.34
C ARG A 312 13.86 -9.57 -8.87
N LYS A 313 15.09 -9.21 -8.47
CA LYS A 313 15.38 -8.73 -7.11
C LYS A 313 14.71 -7.38 -6.84
N VAL A 314 14.74 -6.47 -7.81
CA VAL A 314 14.04 -5.18 -7.72
C VAL A 314 12.52 -5.39 -7.66
N ALA A 315 11.96 -6.28 -8.49
CA ALA A 315 10.53 -6.63 -8.44
C ALA A 315 10.08 -7.12 -7.05
N ALA A 316 10.91 -7.92 -6.36
CA ALA A 316 10.60 -8.34 -4.99
C ALA A 316 10.56 -7.19 -3.98
N ILE A 317 11.38 -6.14 -4.20
CA ILE A 317 11.38 -4.92 -3.40
C ILE A 317 10.11 -4.10 -3.67
N GLU A 318 9.76 -3.89 -4.94
CA GLU A 318 8.56 -3.12 -5.30
C GLU A 318 7.27 -3.79 -4.78
N LYS A 319 7.22 -5.13 -4.73
CA LYS A 319 6.13 -5.84 -4.05
C LYS A 319 6.00 -5.45 -2.57
N ALA A 320 7.12 -5.29 -1.87
CA ALA A 320 7.10 -4.84 -0.48
C ALA A 320 6.70 -3.36 -0.35
N HIS A 321 7.02 -2.52 -1.34
CA HIS A 321 6.51 -1.15 -1.41
C HIS A 321 4.99 -1.13 -1.57
N GLU A 322 4.43 -1.92 -2.48
CA GLU A 322 2.97 -2.07 -2.63
C GLU A 322 2.31 -2.47 -1.30
N GLU A 323 2.80 -3.55 -0.67
CA GLU A 323 2.27 -4.05 0.60
C GLU A 323 2.28 -2.95 1.68
N ARG A 324 3.35 -2.14 1.73
CA ARG A 324 3.46 -1.00 2.65
C ARG A 324 2.45 0.09 2.32
N TYR A 325 2.32 0.51 1.07
CA TYR A 325 1.40 1.57 0.67
C TYR A 325 -0.06 1.16 0.90
N LEU A 326 -0.44 -0.09 0.63
CA LEU A 326 -1.77 -0.61 0.94
C LEU A 326 -2.05 -0.63 2.45
N ALA A 327 -1.07 -1.01 3.27
CA ALA A 327 -1.21 -0.96 4.72
C ALA A 327 -1.37 0.49 5.24
N LEU A 328 -0.60 1.43 4.69
CA LEU A 328 -0.70 2.85 5.02
C LEU A 328 -2.04 3.45 4.55
N LEU A 329 -2.50 3.10 3.35
CA LEU A 329 -3.79 3.53 2.81
C LEU A 329 -4.92 3.07 3.74
N LYS A 330 -4.92 1.80 4.14
CA LYS A 330 -5.87 1.26 5.10
C LYS A 330 -5.83 2.01 6.43
N ASN A 331 -4.65 2.41 6.91
CA ASN A 331 -4.53 3.21 8.13
C ASN A 331 -5.14 4.61 7.97
N VAL A 332 -4.96 5.26 6.82
CA VAL A 332 -5.55 6.58 6.52
C VAL A 332 -7.07 6.47 6.46
N GLU A 333 -7.60 5.49 5.70
CA GLU A 333 -9.05 5.29 5.52
C GLU A 333 -9.76 4.90 6.82
N MET A 334 -9.13 4.06 7.64
CA MET A 334 -9.69 3.64 8.93
C MET A 334 -9.40 4.62 10.07
N GLN A 335 -8.79 5.79 9.80
CA GLN A 335 -8.34 6.76 10.80
C GLN A 335 -7.41 6.17 11.88
N LYS A 336 -6.64 5.13 11.52
CA LYS A 336 -5.71 4.41 12.41
C LYS A 336 -4.28 4.95 12.40
N VAL A 337 -4.03 6.09 11.75
CA VAL A 337 -2.70 6.72 11.71
C VAL A 337 -2.26 7.14 13.11
N PHE A 338 -3.17 7.75 13.87
CA PHE A 338 -2.91 8.27 15.23
C PHE A 338 -3.80 7.62 16.30
N GLU A 339 -4.43 6.49 15.97
CA GLU A 339 -5.32 5.73 16.85
C GLU A 339 -5.18 4.23 16.58
N LYS A 340 -5.07 3.42 17.64
CA LYS A 340 -5.04 1.96 17.59
C LYS A 340 -6.13 1.38 18.50
N SER A 341 -6.51 0.12 18.26
CA SER A 341 -7.49 -0.60 19.08
C SER A 341 -7.00 -0.87 20.50
N GLU A 342 -5.69 -1.05 20.63
CA GLU A 342 -4.97 -1.35 21.86
C GLU A 342 -4.12 -0.15 22.28
N GLU A 343 -3.71 -0.14 23.56
CA GLU A 343 -2.76 0.87 24.03
C GLU A 343 -1.38 0.53 23.49
N ILE A 344 -0.81 1.49 22.77
CA ILE A 344 0.54 1.39 22.24
C ILE A 344 1.38 2.55 22.74
N MET A 345 2.69 2.44 22.60
CA MET A 345 3.60 3.54 22.89
C MET A 345 3.73 4.43 21.65
N TRP A 346 3.41 5.70 21.81
CA TRP A 346 3.62 6.73 20.80
C TRP A 346 4.87 7.54 21.11
N GLU A 347 5.64 7.87 20.09
CA GLU A 347 6.85 8.67 20.19
C GLU A 347 6.74 9.95 19.35
N CYS A 348 7.09 11.09 19.95
CA CYS A 348 7.19 12.36 19.23
C CYS A 348 8.52 12.45 18.48
N ARG A 349 8.50 12.39 17.15
CA ARG A 349 9.69 12.50 16.27
C ARG A 349 10.50 13.79 16.39
N ILE A 350 9.94 14.82 17.03
CA ILE A 350 10.63 16.10 17.23
C ILE A 350 11.47 16.12 18.51
N CYS A 351 11.04 15.44 19.58
CA CYS A 351 11.68 15.57 20.90
C CYS A 351 11.83 14.27 21.68
N GLY A 352 11.41 13.13 21.13
CA GLY A 352 11.46 11.81 21.77
C GLY A 352 10.44 11.60 22.89
N HIS A 353 9.47 12.52 23.07
CA HIS A 353 8.47 12.34 24.14
C HIS A 353 7.63 11.08 23.91
N LEU A 354 7.61 10.21 24.92
CA LEU A 354 6.88 8.95 24.92
C LEU A 354 5.56 9.07 25.70
N VAL A 355 4.50 8.51 25.12
CA VAL A 355 3.18 8.48 25.72
C VAL A 355 2.48 7.17 25.38
N ILE A 356 1.97 6.50 26.40
CA ILE A 356 1.18 5.27 26.24
C ILE A 356 -0.29 5.64 26.11
N GLY A 357 -0.97 5.07 25.12
CA GLY A 357 -2.42 5.18 24.99
C GLY A 357 -2.93 4.71 23.65
N LYS A 358 -4.25 4.61 23.52
CA LYS A 358 -4.90 4.24 22.25
C LYS A 358 -4.73 5.29 21.16
N LYS A 359 -4.52 6.55 21.52
CA LYS A 359 -4.41 7.70 20.61
C LYS A 359 -3.15 8.50 20.90
N ALA A 360 -2.48 8.95 19.85
CA ALA A 360 -1.43 9.96 19.99
C ALA A 360 -2.03 11.28 20.51
N PRO A 361 -1.34 12.05 21.36
CA PRO A 361 -1.82 13.36 21.79
C PRO A 361 -2.01 14.34 20.64
N ALA A 362 -3.09 15.13 20.67
CA ALA A 362 -3.33 16.18 19.67
C ALA A 362 -2.17 17.20 19.58
N VAL A 363 -1.53 17.46 20.72
CA VAL A 363 -0.37 18.34 20.87
C VAL A 363 0.62 17.67 21.82
N CYS A 364 1.90 17.63 21.45
CA CYS A 364 2.94 17.10 22.32
C CYS A 364 3.04 17.94 23.61
N PRO A 365 2.94 17.33 24.81
CA PRO A 365 2.98 18.07 26.06
C PRO A 365 4.36 18.70 26.33
N VAL A 366 5.42 18.22 25.68
CA VAL A 366 6.79 18.74 25.82
C VAL A 366 7.06 19.85 24.81
N CYS A 367 7.20 19.53 23.52
CA CYS A 367 7.63 20.48 22.50
C CYS A 367 6.49 21.29 21.85
N LYS A 368 5.23 21.00 22.18
CA LYS A 368 4.02 21.69 21.68
C LYS A 368 3.75 21.55 20.16
N TYR A 369 4.46 20.66 19.47
CA TYR A 369 4.16 20.31 18.08
C TYR A 369 2.90 19.44 17.96
N SER A 370 2.28 19.48 16.79
CA SER A 370 1.02 18.78 16.48
C SER A 370 1.15 17.25 16.49
N GLN A 371 0.00 16.57 16.59
CA GLN A 371 -0.14 15.11 16.51
C GLN A 371 0.59 14.47 15.31
N SER A 372 0.71 15.20 14.19
CA SER A 372 1.39 14.75 12.96
C SER A 372 2.85 14.34 13.13
N PHE A 373 3.47 14.71 14.25
CA PHE A 373 4.84 14.34 14.59
C PHE A 373 4.94 13.10 15.49
N PHE A 374 3.81 12.53 15.93
CA PHE A 374 3.82 11.26 16.63
C PHE A 374 3.84 10.09 15.67
N GLU A 375 4.54 9.03 16.06
CA GLU A 375 4.51 7.73 15.41
C GLU A 375 4.39 6.63 16.47
N VAL A 376 4.08 5.41 16.03
CA VAL A 376 4.16 4.24 16.91
C VAL A 376 5.64 4.02 17.20
N ARG A 377 6.01 4.01 18.47
CA ARG A 377 7.39 3.70 18.85
C ARG A 377 7.71 2.28 18.43
N CYS A 378 8.81 2.14 17.72
CA CYS A 378 9.42 0.86 17.42
C CYS A 378 10.71 0.76 18.24
N GLU A 379 10.92 -0.33 18.96
CA GLU A 379 12.19 -0.63 19.64
C GLU A 379 12.85 -1.79 18.91
N ASN A 380 14.13 -1.61 18.58
CA ASN A 380 14.91 -2.53 17.75
C ASN A 380 16.38 -2.57 18.18
N TYR A 381 16.64 -2.35 19.48
CA TYR A 381 17.94 -2.24 20.14
C TYR A 381 17.91 -2.81 21.55
#